data_AF-A0A1G9DKL9-F1
#
_entry.id   AF-A0A1G9DKL9-F1
#
_cell.length_a   1.000
_cell.length_b   1.000
_cell.length_c   1.000
_cell.angle_alpha   90.00
_cell.angle_beta   90.00
_cell.angle_gamma   90.00
#
_symmetry.space_group_name_H-M   'P 1'
#
loop_
_entity.id
_entity.type
_entity.pdbx_description
1 polymer ?
#
loop_
_entity_poly.entity_id
_entity_poly.type
_entity_poly.pdbx_seq_one_letter_code
_entity_poly.pdbx_strand_id
1 'polypeptide(L)'
;MFKFDKDTIPYHISNLVFYLFALAFLGFLFYFAFLPPLVEVTTAEMFANFGFGEAVGIFFFLIVIIIPLLVLYGAVYHAYKLITYNKSSKTAAE
;
A
#
# COMPACT_ATOMS: atom_id res chain seq x y z
N MET A 1 1.34 -7.68 12.84
CA MET A 1 -0.12 -7.57 13.01
C MET A 1 -0.41 -7.46 14.49
N PHE A 2 -1.08 -6.38 14.92
CA PHE A 2 -1.47 -6.20 16.31
C PHE A 2 -2.26 -7.44 16.80
N LYS A 3 -2.09 -7.81 18.08
CA LYS A 3 -2.68 -9.02 18.70
C LYS A 3 -4.21 -8.96 18.86
N PHE A 4 -4.92 -8.19 18.02
CA PHE A 4 -6.36 -8.11 18.06
C PHE A 4 -6.97 -9.24 17.21
N ASP A 5 -8.07 -9.79 17.68
CA ASP A 5 -8.85 -10.74 16.88
C ASP A 5 -9.33 -10.07 15.60
N LYS A 6 -9.19 -10.80 14.49
CA LYS A 6 -9.46 -10.33 13.12
C LYS A 6 -10.89 -9.80 12.91
N ASP A 7 -11.81 -10.22 13.77
CA ASP A 7 -13.23 -9.88 13.76
C ASP A 7 -13.54 -8.87 14.87
N THR A 8 -12.67 -7.88 15.06
CA THR A 8 -12.88 -6.82 16.06
C THR A 8 -12.66 -5.45 15.45
N ILE A 9 -13.41 -4.45 15.96
CA ILE A 9 -13.24 -3.06 15.54
C ILE A 9 -11.79 -2.57 15.77
N PRO A 10 -11.15 -2.81 16.94
CA PRO A 10 -9.75 -2.43 17.15
C PRO A 10 -8.79 -3.01 16.10
N TYR A 11 -8.99 -4.26 15.69
CA TYR A 11 -8.21 -4.87 14.60
C TYR A 11 -8.35 -4.08 13.31
N HIS A 12 -9.57 -3.74 12.90
CA HIS A 12 -9.77 -3.01 11.64
C HIS A 12 -9.26 -1.56 11.71
N ILE A 13 -9.38 -0.88 12.87
CA ILE A 13 -8.83 0.48 13.06
C ILE A 13 -7.30 0.46 12.99
N SER A 14 -6.64 -0.40 13.76
CA SER A 14 -5.17 -0.43 13.80
C SER A 14 -4.56 -0.79 12.45
N ASN A 15 -5.17 -1.72 11.72
CA ASN A 15 -4.71 -2.05 10.37
C ASN A 15 -5.03 -0.94 9.36
N LEU A 16 -6.18 -0.27 9.45
CA LEU A 16 -6.48 0.88 8.59
C LEU A 16 -5.42 1.98 8.74
N VAL A 17 -5.09 2.35 9.99
CA VAL A 17 -4.04 3.34 10.27
C VAL A 17 -2.69 2.90 9.68
N PHE A 18 -2.33 1.63 9.84
CA PHE A 18 -1.12 1.08 9.23
C PHE A 18 -1.11 1.21 7.71
N TYR A 19 -2.19 0.81 7.02
CA TYR A 19 -2.27 0.89 5.56
C TYR A 19 -2.28 2.34 5.06
N LEU A 20 -2.93 3.27 5.76
CA LEU A 20 -2.88 4.70 5.43
C LEU A 20 -1.47 5.27 5.60
N PHE A 21 -0.78 4.92 6.68
CA PHE A 21 0.61 5.32 6.88
C PHE A 21 1.52 4.73 5.79
N ALA A 22 1.35 3.45 5.45
CA ALA A 22 2.09 2.81 4.39
C ALA A 22 1.82 3.46 3.02
N LEU A 23 0.57 3.84 2.71
CA LEU A 23 0.25 4.62 1.49
C LEU A 23 0.97 5.96 1.47
N ALA A 24 0.96 6.70 2.59
CA ALA A 24 1.64 7.99 2.67
C ALA A 24 3.16 7.83 2.48
N PHE A 25 3.76 6.82 3.14
CA PHE A 25 5.17 6.50 2.99
C PHE A 25 5.53 6.11 1.55
N LEU A 26 4.72 5.25 0.93
CA LEU A 26 4.88 4.89 -0.48
C LEU A 26 4.74 6.13 -1.37
N GLY A 27 3.77 7.01 -1.12
CA GLY A 27 3.63 8.28 -1.84
C GLY A 27 4.89 9.14 -1.79
N PHE A 28 5.49 9.28 -0.60
CA PHE A 28 6.77 9.99 -0.46
C PHE A 28 7.91 9.28 -1.17
N LEU A 29 7.99 7.96 -1.07
CA LEU A 29 8.99 7.15 -1.77
C LEU A 29 8.88 7.36 -3.29
N PHE A 30 7.67 7.32 -3.84
CA PHE A 30 7.42 7.63 -5.25
C PHE A 30 7.84 9.06 -5.61
N TYR A 31 7.42 10.05 -4.82
CA TYR A 31 7.70 11.46 -5.10
C TYR A 31 9.19 11.79 -5.03
N PHE A 32 9.94 11.22 -4.08
CA PHE A 32 11.35 11.58 -3.88
C PHE A 32 12.33 10.65 -4.60
N ALA A 33 12.04 9.35 -4.71
CA ALA A 33 12.97 8.39 -5.31
C ALA A 33 12.65 8.07 -6.78
N PHE A 34 11.38 8.13 -7.18
CA PHE A 34 10.96 7.68 -8.51
C PHE A 34 10.56 8.82 -9.44
N LEU A 35 9.94 9.89 -8.94
CA LEU A 35 9.51 11.01 -9.76
C LEU A 35 10.67 11.79 -10.41
N PRO A 36 11.77 12.13 -9.71
CA PRO A 36 12.87 12.88 -10.33
C PRO A 36 13.41 12.22 -11.62
N PRO A 37 13.77 10.93 -11.63
CA PRO A 37 14.27 10.30 -12.84
C PRO A 37 13.19 10.05 -13.91
N LEU A 38 11.90 10.08 -13.56
CA LEU A 38 10.80 10.03 -14.53
C LEU A 38 10.60 11.38 -15.24
N VAL A 39 10.79 12.50 -14.54
CA VAL A 39 10.56 13.86 -15.05
C VAL A 39 11.77 14.40 -15.82
N GLU A 40 12.99 14.00 -15.44
CA GLU A 40 14.22 14.47 -16.07
C GLU A 40 14.50 13.83 -17.45
N VAL A 41 13.58 13.03 -18.01
CA VAL A 41 13.71 12.32 -19.32
C VAL A 41 14.97 11.44 -19.39
N THR A 42 15.57 11.14 -18.24
CA THR A 42 16.70 10.21 -18.09
C THR A 42 16.22 8.78 -17.94
N THR A 43 14.94 8.47 -18.15
CA THR A 43 14.37 7.12 -17.95
C THR A 43 15.25 6.04 -18.58
N ALA A 44 15.67 6.20 -19.84
CA ALA A 44 16.57 5.27 -20.51
C ALA A 44 17.95 5.13 -19.83
N GLU A 45 18.55 6.23 -19.36
CA GLU A 45 19.81 6.23 -18.60
C GLU A 45 19.65 5.71 -17.17
N MET A 46 18.49 5.93 -16.56
CA MET A 46 18.13 5.43 -15.24
C MET A 46 18.04 3.89 -15.31
N PHE A 47 17.34 3.34 -16.30
CA PHE A 47 17.28 1.89 -16.54
C PHE A 47 18.65 1.30 -16.89
N ALA A 48 19.47 2.03 -17.66
CA ALA A 48 20.85 1.61 -17.97
C ALA A 48 21.77 1.62 -16.72
N ASN A 49 21.65 2.63 -15.85
CA ASN A 49 22.45 2.79 -14.62
C ASN A 49 21.97 1.91 -13.46
N PHE A 50 20.69 1.53 -13.42
CA PHE A 50 20.20 0.50 -12.50
C PHE A 50 20.76 -0.90 -12.83
N GLY A 51 21.44 -1.09 -13.97
CA GLY A 51 22.34 -2.24 -14.17
C GLY A 51 21.67 -3.60 -14.30
N PHE A 52 20.38 -3.64 -14.65
CA PHE A 52 19.57 -4.86 -14.64
C PHE A 52 18.85 -4.97 -15.99
N GLY A 53 19.18 -5.98 -16.79
CA GLY A 53 18.63 -6.16 -18.15
C GLY A 53 17.09 -6.10 -18.22
N GLU A 54 16.55 -5.92 -19.43
CA GLU A 54 15.11 -5.66 -19.70
C GLU A 54 14.13 -6.44 -18.80
N ALA A 55 14.38 -7.73 -18.56
CA ALA A 55 13.53 -8.57 -17.73
C ALA A 55 13.44 -8.11 -16.26
N VAL A 56 14.57 -7.77 -15.63
CA VAL A 56 14.59 -7.37 -14.21
C VAL A 56 13.99 -5.97 -14.04
N GLY A 57 14.18 -5.07 -15.02
CA GLY A 57 13.50 -3.78 -15.07
C GLY A 57 11.97 -3.91 -15.11
N ILE A 58 11.44 -4.86 -15.89
CA ILE A 58 10.00 -5.14 -15.95
C ILE A 58 9.48 -5.63 -14.58
N PHE A 59 10.15 -6.60 -13.94
CA PHE A 59 9.72 -7.10 -12.63
C PHE A 59 9.75 -6.01 -11.56
N PHE A 60 10.77 -5.15 -11.59
CA PHE A 60 10.85 -4.01 -10.69
C PHE A 60 9.65 -3.06 -10.88
N PHE A 61 9.29 -2.72 -12.12
CA PHE A 61 8.13 -1.89 -12.40
C PHE A 61 6.81 -2.52 -11.94
N LEU A 62 6.65 -3.82 -12.16
CA LEU A 62 5.50 -4.55 -11.66
C LEU A 62 5.39 -4.47 -10.15
N ILE A 63 6.49 -4.64 -9.41
CA ILE A 63 6.50 -4.52 -7.94
C ILE A 63 6.13 -3.10 -7.51
N VAL A 64 6.74 -2.10 -8.15
CA VAL A 64 6.48 -0.68 -7.89
C VAL A 64 5.00 -0.37 -8.07
N ILE A 65 4.29 -0.95 -9.04
CA ILE A 65 2.85 -0.74 -9.24
C ILE A 65 1.99 -1.62 -8.30
N ILE A 66 2.32 -2.89 -8.15
CA ILE A 66 1.50 -3.87 -7.41
C ILE A 66 1.47 -3.54 -5.92
N ILE A 67 2.61 -3.15 -5.32
CA ILE A 67 2.68 -2.87 -3.89
C ILE A 67 1.69 -1.76 -3.48
N PRO A 68 1.69 -0.56 -4.09
CA PRO A 68 0.69 0.48 -3.80
C PRO A 68 -0.75 -0.01 -3.95
N LEU A 69 -1.05 -0.80 -4.98
CA LEU A 69 -2.40 -1.34 -5.18
C LEU A 69 -2.80 -2.31 -4.05
N LEU A 70 -1.90 -3.16 -3.59
CA LEU A 70 -2.15 -4.06 -2.47
C LEU A 70 -2.35 -3.30 -1.15
N VAL A 71 -1.55 -2.27 -0.91
CA VAL A 71 -1.69 -1.42 0.28
C VAL A 71 -3.01 -0.62 0.23
N LEU A 72 -3.37 -0.09 -0.95
CA LEU A 72 -4.65 0.57 -1.17
C LEU A 72 -5.83 -0.37 -0.94
N TYR A 73 -5.74 -1.60 -1.47
CA TYR A 73 -6.74 -2.63 -1.22
C TYR A 73 -6.90 -2.92 0.28
N GLY A 74 -5.80 -3.04 1.02
CA GLY A 74 -5.82 -3.19 2.48
C GLY A 74 -6.55 -2.03 3.18
N ALA A 75 -6.20 -0.78 2.84
CA ALA A 75 -6.87 0.39 3.37
C ALA A 75 -8.38 0.38 3.10
N VAL A 76 -8.78 0.12 1.84
CA VAL A 76 -10.19 0.08 1.44
C VAL A 76 -10.94 -1.06 2.14
N TYR A 77 -10.35 -2.25 2.24
CA TYR A 77 -10.94 -3.39 2.93
C TYR A 77 -11.23 -3.08 4.40
N HIS A 78 -10.25 -2.53 5.13
CA HIS A 78 -10.43 -2.19 6.53
C HIS A 78 -11.40 -1.02 6.74
N ALA A 79 -11.38 -0.01 5.86
CA ALA A 79 -12.36 1.08 5.88
C ALA A 79 -13.80 0.56 5.62
N TYR A 80 -13.97 -0.28 4.61
CA TYR A 80 -15.25 -0.92 4.30
C TYR A 80 -15.76 -1.74 5.49
N LYS A 81 -14.90 -2.56 6.11
CA LYS A 81 -15.27 -3.36 7.28
C LYS A 81 -15.67 -2.49 8.46
N LEU A 82 -15.03 -1.34 8.70
CA LEU A 82 -15.44 -0.41 9.77
C LEU A 82 -16.81 0.21 9.51
N ILE A 83 -17.07 0.65 8.27
CA ILE A 83 -18.35 1.25 7.88
C ILE A 83 -19.49 0.22 7.93
N THR A 84 -19.22 -1.02 7.54
CA THR A 84 -20.20 -2.11 7.52
C THR A 84 -20.34 -2.85 8.84
N TYR A 85 -19.38 -2.73 9.76
CA TYR A 85 -19.44 -3.33 11.11
C TYR A 85 -20.70 -2.92 11.86
N ASN A 86 -21.02 -1.61 11.82
CA ASN A 86 -22.21 -1.04 12.46
C ASN A 86 -23.53 -1.55 11.86
N LYS A 87 -23.51 -2.21 10.70
CA LYS A 87 -24.70 -2.78 10.06
C LYS A 87 -24.95 -4.26 10.41
N SER A 88 -23.99 -4.97 11.03
CA SER A 88 -24.07 -6.45 11.11
C SER A 88 -23.68 -7.14 12.42
N SER A 89 -23.12 -6.52 13.46
CA SER A 89 -22.95 -7.21 14.74
C SER A 89 -23.27 -6.29 15.90
N LYS A 90 -24.36 -6.56 16.63
CA LYS A 90 -24.31 -7.44 17.81
C LYS A 90 -23.16 -7.00 18.71
N THR A 91 -23.55 -6.12 19.63
CA THR A 91 -22.91 -5.89 20.90
C THR A 91 -22.17 -7.13 21.37
N ALA A 92 -20.91 -6.98 21.76
CA ALA A 92 -20.15 -7.97 22.53
C ALA A 92 -20.71 -8.07 23.97
N ALA A 93 -22.04 -8.20 24.06
CA ALA A 93 -22.86 -8.35 25.25
C ALA A 93 -24.14 -9.06 24.79
N GLU A 94 -24.00 -10.36 24.47
CA GLU A 94 -25.03 -11.40 24.53
C GLU A 94 -24.33 -12.77 24.49
#